data_AF-A0A0F5IW30-F1
#
_entry.id   AF-A0A0F5IW30-F1
#
_cell.length_a   1.000
_cell.length_b   1.000
_cell.length_c   1.000
_cell.angle_alpha   90.00
_cell.angle_beta   90.00
_cell.angle_gamma   90.00
#
_symmetry.space_group_name_H-M   'P 1'
#
loop_
_entity.id
_entity.type
_entity.pdbx_description
1 polymer ?
#
loop_
_entity_poly.entity_id
_entity_poly.type
_entity_poly.pdbx_seq_one_letter_code
_entity_poly.pdbx_strand_id
1 'polypeptide(L)'
;MSLEKYKSYVELLSRVNNSCVFLIEYNNRFLYTSPNFNTFFGYDIEKLKDPSIEHNYLEKYIHPDDFMIFSTIQKRLLGFYYSQPIECRKDYKHIFEFRILNAKKKYVRVISQHQVLEIDEIGNPFLVLGVVDLSPDQKDMDEIKFRLVNNKTGEMTPFPLTEETNIKLTKREVEILKLVNKGMFSKEISDSLSISIHTVNNHRQNILQKMNTDNVVEAINYARKLGLLD
;
A
#
# COMPACT_ATOMS: atom_id res chain seq x y z
N MET A 1 -12.88 -25.78 -11.01
CA MET A 1 -12.73 -25.32 -12.41
C MET A 1 -11.60 -24.30 -12.60
N SER A 2 -11.57 -23.17 -11.88
CA SER A 2 -10.53 -22.14 -12.07
C SER A 2 -9.12 -22.61 -11.68
N LEU A 3 -8.92 -23.23 -10.50
CA LEU A 3 -7.60 -23.71 -10.07
C LEU A 3 -7.00 -24.76 -11.02
N GLU A 4 -7.79 -25.77 -11.42
CA GLU A 4 -7.32 -26.86 -12.29
C GLU A 4 -6.78 -26.34 -13.63
N LYS A 5 -7.42 -25.30 -14.17
CA LYS A 5 -7.01 -24.64 -15.40
C LYS A 5 -5.66 -23.94 -15.26
N TYR A 6 -5.37 -23.30 -14.13
CA TYR A 6 -4.14 -22.50 -13.95
C TYR A 6 -3.01 -23.21 -13.23
N LYS A 7 -3.28 -24.35 -12.55
CA LYS A 7 -2.34 -25.04 -11.67
C LYS A 7 -1.01 -25.36 -12.33
N SER A 8 -1.03 -26.00 -13.50
CA SER A 8 0.20 -26.37 -14.23
C SER A 8 1.03 -25.15 -14.62
N TYR A 9 0.38 -24.05 -14.99
CA TYR A 9 1.04 -22.80 -15.37
C TYR A 9 1.70 -22.12 -14.16
N VAL A 10 1.02 -22.02 -13.02
CA VAL A 10 1.61 -21.38 -11.82
C VAL A 10 2.71 -22.23 -11.18
N GLU A 11 2.59 -23.57 -11.25
CA GLU A 11 3.65 -24.49 -10.85
C GLU A 11 4.86 -24.40 -11.80
N LEU A 12 4.65 -24.21 -13.10
CA LEU A 12 5.74 -24.00 -14.04
C LEU A 12 6.41 -22.65 -13.80
N LEU A 13 5.62 -21.59 -13.64
CA LEU A 13 6.11 -20.22 -13.40
C LEU A 13 6.98 -20.14 -12.14
N SER A 14 6.50 -20.71 -11.03
CA SER A 14 7.27 -20.73 -9.76
C SER A 14 8.59 -21.49 -9.90
N ARG A 15 8.62 -22.59 -10.66
CA ARG A 15 9.85 -23.37 -10.89
C ARG A 15 10.84 -22.69 -11.82
N VAL A 16 10.37 -22.13 -12.93
CA VAL A 16 11.22 -21.52 -13.96
C VAL A 16 11.81 -20.19 -13.49
N ASN A 17 10.97 -19.32 -12.90
CA ASN A 17 11.41 -18.01 -12.42
C ASN A 17 12.01 -18.08 -11.00
N ASN A 18 11.87 -19.24 -10.33
CA ASN A 18 12.23 -19.43 -8.93
C ASN A 18 11.54 -18.41 -8.01
N SER A 19 10.24 -18.13 -8.26
CA SER A 19 9.44 -17.13 -7.57
C SER A 19 8.46 -17.74 -6.57
N CYS A 20 8.07 -16.93 -5.58
CA CYS A 20 6.91 -17.21 -4.74
C CYS A 20 5.63 -16.87 -5.51
N VAL A 21 4.77 -17.85 -5.80
CA VAL A 21 3.57 -17.66 -6.62
C VAL A 21 2.35 -18.07 -5.82
N PHE A 22 1.26 -17.31 -5.92
CA PHE A 22 -0.02 -17.67 -5.32
C PHE A 22 -1.21 -17.33 -6.22
N LEU A 23 -2.32 -18.03 -5.99
CA LEU A 23 -3.63 -17.72 -6.56
C LEU A 23 -4.59 -17.42 -5.42
N ILE A 24 -5.29 -16.29 -5.51
CA ILE A 24 -6.30 -15.87 -4.55
C ILE A 24 -7.65 -15.69 -5.26
N GLU A 25 -8.72 -16.17 -4.63
CA GLU A 25 -10.11 -15.91 -5.02
C GLU A 25 -10.66 -14.61 -4.39
N TYR A 26 -11.77 -14.09 -4.93
CA TYR A 26 -12.46 -12.86 -4.47
C TYR A 26 -12.61 -12.73 -2.94
N ASN A 27 -12.82 -13.82 -2.22
CA ASN A 27 -12.91 -13.82 -0.75
C ASN A 27 -11.54 -13.91 -0.05
N ASN A 28 -10.45 -13.48 -0.68
CA ASN A 28 -9.08 -13.59 -0.16
C ASN A 28 -8.66 -15.03 0.21
N ARG A 29 -9.30 -16.04 -0.40
CA ARG A 29 -8.98 -17.44 -0.18
C ARG A 29 -7.83 -17.86 -1.09
N PHE A 30 -6.73 -18.32 -0.50
CA PHE A 30 -5.62 -18.87 -1.28
C PHE A 30 -6.01 -20.23 -1.86
N LEU A 31 -6.04 -20.32 -3.18
CA LEU A 31 -6.25 -21.57 -3.91
C LEU A 31 -4.94 -22.33 -4.13
N TYR A 32 -3.85 -21.60 -4.24
CA TYR A 32 -2.52 -22.14 -4.47
C TYR A 32 -1.48 -21.22 -3.86
N THR A 33 -0.42 -21.81 -3.31
CA THR A 33 0.78 -21.14 -2.84
C THR A 33 1.97 -22.03 -3.21
N SER A 34 3.01 -21.46 -3.81
CA SER A 34 4.18 -22.24 -4.19
C SER A 34 5.04 -22.57 -2.95
N PRO A 35 5.78 -23.70 -2.96
CA PRO A 35 6.69 -24.07 -1.88
C PRO A 35 7.78 -23.02 -1.60
N ASN A 36 8.10 -22.17 -2.58
CA ASN A 36 9.12 -21.14 -2.48
C ASN A 36 8.88 -20.17 -1.31
N PHE A 37 7.63 -19.95 -0.88
CA PHE A 37 7.31 -19.14 0.30
C PHE A 37 7.96 -19.71 1.58
N ASN A 38 7.96 -21.04 1.70
CA ASN A 38 8.64 -21.71 2.79
C ASN A 38 10.16 -21.62 2.62
N THR A 39 10.68 -21.90 1.42
CA THR A 39 12.12 -21.90 1.15
C THR A 39 12.78 -20.54 1.35
N PHE A 40 12.18 -19.44 0.86
CA PHE A 40 12.79 -18.11 0.92
C PHE A 40 12.46 -17.34 2.19
N PHE A 41 11.21 -17.45 2.66
CA PHE A 41 10.72 -16.61 3.74
C PHE A 41 10.40 -17.40 5.01
N GLY A 42 10.45 -18.73 4.98
CA GLY A 42 10.12 -19.58 6.14
C GLY A 42 8.63 -19.57 6.47
N TYR A 43 7.79 -19.19 5.52
CA TYR A 43 6.35 -19.11 5.77
C TYR A 43 5.73 -20.50 5.72
N ASP A 44 4.82 -20.73 6.65
CA ASP A 44 4.00 -21.93 6.70
C ASP A 44 2.88 -21.79 5.66
N ILE A 45 3.03 -22.49 4.54
CA ILE A 45 2.08 -22.46 3.43
C ILE A 45 0.82 -23.29 3.70
N GLU A 46 0.86 -24.23 4.64
CA GLU A 46 -0.34 -25.02 5.00
C GLU A 46 -1.34 -24.13 5.74
N LYS A 47 -0.83 -23.20 6.56
CA LYS A 47 -1.65 -22.17 7.18
C LYS A 47 -2.35 -21.26 6.17
N LEU A 48 -1.75 -21.03 5.00
CA LEU A 48 -2.40 -20.23 3.95
C LEU A 48 -3.60 -20.95 3.31
N LYS A 49 -3.66 -22.29 3.39
CA LYS A 49 -4.75 -23.10 2.84
C LYS A 49 -5.91 -23.25 3.82
N ASP A 50 -5.71 -22.92 5.09
CA ASP A 50 -6.72 -23.07 6.13
C ASP A 50 -7.79 -21.97 5.97
N PRO A 51 -9.06 -22.33 5.66
CA PRO A 51 -10.13 -21.35 5.49
C PRO A 51 -10.52 -20.62 6.79
N SER A 52 -10.03 -21.08 7.95
CA SER A 52 -10.19 -20.39 9.24
C SER A 52 -9.13 -19.34 9.52
N ILE A 53 -8.04 -19.33 8.74
CA ILE A 53 -6.95 -18.37 8.91
C ILE A 53 -7.31 -17.05 8.25
N GLU A 54 -7.03 -15.96 8.98
CA GLU A 54 -7.31 -14.61 8.52
C GLU A 54 -6.83 -14.40 7.09
N HIS A 55 -7.74 -13.87 6.26
CA HIS A 55 -7.59 -13.49 4.86
C HIS A 55 -6.34 -12.64 4.53
N ASN A 56 -5.64 -12.16 5.56
CA ASN A 56 -4.50 -11.26 5.51
C ASN A 56 -3.20 -11.92 6.04
N TYR A 57 -3.09 -13.25 6.05
CA TYR A 57 -1.95 -13.95 6.65
C TYR A 57 -0.58 -13.52 6.11
N LEU A 58 -0.46 -13.20 4.82
CA LEU A 58 0.79 -12.66 4.26
C LEU A 58 1.05 -11.21 4.70
N GLU A 59 -0.01 -10.44 4.93
CA GLU A 59 0.09 -9.02 5.28
C GLU A 59 0.73 -8.80 6.65
N LYS A 60 0.59 -9.76 7.59
CA LYS A 60 1.22 -9.68 8.91
C LYS A 60 2.75 -9.66 8.88
N TYR A 61 3.34 -10.05 7.75
CA TYR A 61 4.78 -10.03 7.57
C TYR A 61 5.28 -8.72 6.95
N ILE A 62 4.38 -7.86 6.48
CA ILE A 62 4.73 -6.56 5.90
C ILE A 62 5.25 -5.64 7.02
N HIS A 63 6.26 -4.84 6.72
CA HIS A 63 6.71 -3.80 7.66
C HIS A 63 5.55 -2.86 8.02
N PRO A 64 5.34 -2.49 9.29
CA PRO A 64 4.18 -1.68 9.71
C PRO A 64 4.00 -0.37 8.90
N ASP A 65 5.08 0.35 8.66
CA ASP A 65 5.04 1.60 7.87
C ASP A 65 4.62 1.36 6.41
N ASP A 66 5.06 0.24 5.82
CA ASP A 66 4.70 -0.14 4.46
C ASP A 66 3.25 -0.62 4.41
N PHE A 67 2.80 -1.36 5.43
CA PHE A 67 1.44 -1.91 5.53
C PHE A 67 0.37 -0.80 5.53
N MET A 68 0.62 0.29 6.25
CA MET A 68 -0.30 1.43 6.28
C MET A 68 -0.56 1.98 4.88
N ILE A 69 0.48 2.21 4.09
CA ILE A 69 0.36 2.74 2.73
C ILE A 69 -0.19 1.66 1.77
N PHE A 70 0.29 0.43 1.90
CA PHE A 70 -0.17 -0.73 1.13
C PHE A 70 -1.68 -0.92 1.23
N SER A 71 -2.25 -0.86 2.44
CA SER A 71 -3.69 -1.00 2.66
C SER A 71 -4.50 0.11 1.99
N THR A 72 -3.98 1.35 1.98
CA THR A 72 -4.58 2.50 1.28
C THR A 72 -4.56 2.30 -0.23
N ILE A 73 -3.42 1.89 -0.79
CA ILE A 73 -3.28 1.64 -2.23
C ILE A 73 -4.22 0.50 -2.65
N GLN A 74 -4.30 -0.60 -1.89
CA GLN A 74 -5.21 -1.71 -2.17
C GLN A 74 -6.68 -1.28 -2.27
N LYS A 75 -7.17 -0.48 -1.30
CA LYS A 75 -8.55 0.04 -1.33
C LYS A 75 -8.83 0.87 -2.58
N ARG A 76 -7.86 1.68 -3.00
CA ARG A 76 -7.98 2.55 -4.17
C ARG A 76 -7.86 1.81 -5.48
N LEU A 77 -7.04 0.76 -5.52
CA LEU A 77 -6.90 -0.12 -6.68
C LEU A 77 -8.25 -0.73 -7.03
N LEU A 78 -9.02 -1.17 -6.05
CA LEU A 78 -10.37 -1.70 -6.26
C LEU A 78 -11.27 -0.66 -6.94
N GLY A 79 -11.23 0.60 -6.48
CA GLY A 79 -11.93 1.71 -7.13
C GLY A 79 -11.48 1.96 -8.58
N PHE A 80 -10.16 1.90 -8.84
CA PHE A 80 -9.62 2.00 -10.19
C PHE A 80 -10.13 0.87 -11.09
N TYR A 81 -10.09 -0.39 -10.65
CA TYR A 81 -10.59 -1.51 -11.45
C TYR A 81 -12.07 -1.32 -11.79
N TYR A 82 -12.89 -0.84 -10.85
CA TYR A 82 -14.30 -0.56 -11.10
C TYR A 82 -14.54 0.62 -12.05
N SER A 83 -13.62 1.58 -12.13
CA SER A 83 -13.71 2.69 -13.07
C SER A 83 -13.35 2.31 -14.52
N GLN A 84 -12.74 1.15 -14.75
CA GLN A 84 -12.42 0.66 -16.09
C GLN A 84 -13.60 -0.09 -16.71
N PRO A 85 -13.76 -0.07 -18.05
CA PRO A 85 -14.64 -0.98 -18.77
C PRO A 85 -14.36 -2.44 -18.38
N ILE A 86 -15.41 -3.26 -18.28
CA ILE A 86 -15.32 -4.65 -17.78
C ILE A 86 -14.30 -5.46 -18.59
N GLU A 87 -14.32 -5.31 -19.91
CA GLU A 87 -13.42 -5.93 -20.87
C GLU A 87 -11.95 -5.54 -20.69
N CYS A 88 -11.67 -4.39 -20.07
CA CYS A 88 -10.33 -3.86 -19.83
C CYS A 88 -9.78 -4.22 -18.44
N ARG A 89 -10.59 -4.69 -17.49
CA ARG A 89 -10.16 -4.89 -16.09
C ARG A 89 -9.00 -5.88 -15.94
N LYS A 90 -8.93 -6.88 -16.82
CA LYS A 90 -7.85 -7.90 -16.85
C LYS A 90 -6.56 -7.42 -17.53
N ASP A 91 -6.61 -6.26 -18.19
CA ASP A 91 -5.47 -5.71 -18.92
C ASP A 91 -4.49 -5.00 -17.99
N TYR A 92 -4.74 -4.97 -16.69
CA TYR A 92 -3.86 -4.29 -15.74
C TYR A 92 -3.18 -5.28 -14.81
N LYS A 93 -1.89 -5.05 -14.57
CA LYS A 93 -1.16 -5.57 -13.41
C LYS A 93 -0.68 -4.42 -12.55
N HIS A 94 -0.54 -4.68 -11.28
CA HIS A 94 0.08 -3.74 -10.36
C HIS A 94 1.26 -4.38 -9.66
N ILE A 95 2.26 -3.56 -9.34
CA ILE A 95 3.55 -3.99 -8.81
C ILE A 95 3.84 -3.16 -7.58
N PHE A 96 4.04 -3.82 -6.46
CA PHE A 96 4.50 -3.24 -5.22
C PHE A 96 5.98 -3.58 -5.00
N GLU A 97 6.70 -2.67 -4.35
CA GLU A 97 8.02 -2.94 -3.79
C GLU A 97 8.05 -2.48 -2.33
N PHE A 98 8.10 -3.44 -1.38
CA PHE A 98 8.00 -3.19 0.07
C PHE A 98 8.80 -4.22 0.87
N ARG A 99 8.87 -4.02 2.18
CA ARG A 99 9.60 -4.88 3.11
C ARG A 99 8.71 -5.95 3.72
N ILE A 100 9.21 -7.19 3.75
CA ILE A 100 8.61 -8.31 4.48
C ILE A 100 9.60 -8.95 5.45
N LEU A 101 9.09 -9.53 6.54
CA LEU A 101 9.87 -10.20 7.56
C LEU A 101 10.21 -11.64 7.16
N ASN A 102 11.47 -11.93 6.87
CA ASN A 102 11.89 -13.29 6.49
C ASN A 102 12.06 -14.25 7.69
N ALA A 103 12.44 -15.50 7.39
CA ALA A 103 12.70 -16.57 8.37
C ALA A 103 13.76 -16.20 9.44
N LYS A 104 14.73 -15.34 9.07
CA LYS A 104 15.80 -14.85 9.95
C LYS A 104 15.38 -13.62 10.76
N LYS A 105 14.09 -13.27 10.76
CA LYS A 105 13.53 -12.09 11.44
C LYS A 105 14.17 -10.77 10.99
N LYS A 106 14.57 -10.70 9.71
CA LYS A 106 15.04 -9.47 9.07
C LYS A 106 14.04 -9.03 8.02
N TYR A 107 13.78 -7.73 7.98
CA TYR A 107 13.04 -7.14 6.88
C TYR A 107 13.89 -7.17 5.61
N VAL A 108 13.33 -7.73 4.55
CA VAL A 108 13.92 -7.78 3.21
C VAL A 108 12.94 -7.20 2.22
N ARG A 109 13.46 -6.52 1.20
CA ARG A 109 12.63 -5.88 0.18
C ARG A 109 12.23 -6.90 -0.89
N VAL A 110 10.96 -6.90 -1.25
CA VAL A 110 10.39 -7.79 -2.27
C VAL A 110 9.65 -7.00 -3.33
N ILE A 111 9.60 -7.56 -4.53
CA ILE A 111 8.75 -7.11 -5.62
C ILE A 111 7.53 -8.04 -5.64
N SER A 112 6.33 -7.49 -5.43
CA SER A 112 5.07 -8.22 -5.44
C SER A 112 4.21 -7.75 -6.60
N GLN A 113 4.02 -8.59 -7.60
CA GLN A 113 3.19 -8.34 -8.77
C GLN A 113 1.84 -9.03 -8.60
N HIS A 114 0.76 -8.34 -8.94
CA HIS A 114 -0.57 -8.96 -9.00
C HIS A 114 -1.30 -8.64 -10.30
N GLN A 115 -2.02 -9.64 -10.80
CA GLN A 115 -2.82 -9.55 -12.02
C GLN A 115 -4.15 -10.29 -11.85
N VAL A 116 -5.23 -9.68 -12.37
CA VAL A 116 -6.54 -10.33 -12.44
C VAL A 116 -6.54 -11.31 -13.62
N LEU A 117 -6.74 -12.59 -13.34
CA LEU A 117 -6.84 -13.66 -14.35
C LEU A 117 -8.28 -13.87 -14.83
N GLU A 118 -9.23 -13.86 -13.90
CA GLU A 118 -10.65 -14.06 -14.17
C GLU A 118 -11.48 -13.01 -13.42
N ILE A 119 -12.61 -12.65 -14.02
CA ILE A 119 -13.63 -11.76 -13.45
C ILE A 119 -14.95 -12.54 -13.35
N ASP A 120 -15.81 -12.16 -12.41
CA ASP A 120 -17.16 -12.72 -12.31
C ASP A 120 -18.13 -12.13 -13.35
N GLU A 121 -19.39 -12.58 -13.34
CA GLU A 121 -20.43 -12.18 -14.29
C GLU A 121 -20.76 -10.67 -14.24
N ILE A 122 -20.46 -9.99 -13.13
CA ILE A 122 -20.71 -8.56 -12.92
C ILE A 122 -19.39 -7.75 -13.10
N GLY A 123 -18.30 -8.44 -13.42
CA GLY A 123 -16.99 -7.88 -13.74
C GLY A 123 -16.07 -7.67 -12.55
N ASN A 124 -16.38 -8.17 -11.36
CA ASN A 124 -15.49 -8.06 -10.20
C ASN A 124 -14.28 -8.99 -10.40
N PRO A 125 -13.08 -8.61 -9.93
CA PRO A 125 -11.93 -9.52 -9.91
C PRO A 125 -12.27 -10.81 -9.14
N PHE A 126 -12.27 -11.95 -9.83
CA PHE A 126 -12.64 -13.24 -9.24
C PHE A 126 -11.41 -14.07 -8.88
N LEU A 127 -10.41 -14.09 -9.75
CA LEU A 127 -9.16 -14.83 -9.57
C LEU A 127 -7.97 -13.91 -9.80
N VAL A 128 -7.08 -13.83 -8.82
CA VAL A 128 -5.88 -12.99 -8.85
C VAL A 128 -4.63 -13.85 -8.74
N LEU A 129 -3.69 -13.64 -9.65
CA LEU A 129 -2.33 -14.19 -9.59
C LEU A 129 -1.43 -13.21 -8.85
N GLY A 130 -0.70 -13.71 -7.85
CA GLY A 130 0.39 -13.00 -7.21
C GLY A 130 1.74 -13.67 -7.49
N VAL A 131 2.74 -12.87 -7.80
CA VAL A 131 4.13 -13.29 -7.97
C VAL A 131 5.01 -12.41 -7.10
N VAL A 132 5.79 -13.02 -6.22
CA VAL A 132 6.65 -12.34 -5.25
C VAL A 132 8.09 -12.80 -5.46
N ASP A 133 8.97 -11.83 -5.67
CA ASP A 133 10.40 -12.02 -5.86
C ASP A 133 11.18 -11.19 -4.83
N LEU A 134 12.38 -11.66 -4.47
CA LEU A 134 13.31 -10.83 -3.71
C LEU A 134 13.77 -9.66 -4.59
N SER A 135 13.67 -8.43 -4.09
CA SER A 135 14.19 -7.28 -4.84
C SER A 135 15.71 -7.36 -4.90
N PRO A 136 16.36 -7.15 -6.05
CA PRO A 136 17.81 -7.01 -6.09
C PRO A 136 18.27 -5.72 -5.38
N ASP A 137 17.38 -4.73 -5.24
CA ASP A 137 17.62 -3.50 -4.49
C ASP A 137 17.18 -3.67 -3.03
N GLN A 138 18.15 -3.95 -2.15
CA GLN A 138 17.95 -4.09 -0.70
C GLN A 138 18.34 -2.82 0.07
N LYS A 139 18.47 -1.66 -0.59
CA LYS A 139 18.76 -0.39 0.09
C LYS A 139 17.61 -0.01 1.01
N ASP A 140 17.96 0.68 2.10
CA ASP A 140 16.99 1.37 2.95
C ASP A 140 16.35 2.51 2.14
N MET A 141 15.22 2.16 1.52
CA MET A 141 14.26 3.09 0.97
C MET A 141 13.12 3.14 1.99
N ASP A 142 12.91 4.28 2.63
CA ASP A 142 11.89 4.43 3.67
C ASP A 142 10.46 4.17 3.17
N GLU A 143 10.24 4.24 1.85
CA GLU A 143 8.91 4.22 1.25
C GLU A 143 8.62 2.97 0.39
N ILE A 144 7.35 2.57 0.40
CA ILE A 144 6.80 1.60 -0.55
C ILE A 144 6.80 2.19 -1.96
N LYS A 145 7.20 1.41 -2.97
CA LYS A 145 6.99 1.79 -4.37
C LYS A 145 5.78 1.06 -4.92
N PHE A 146 5.05 1.73 -5.80
CA PHE A 146 3.91 1.16 -6.47
C PHE A 146 3.85 1.61 -7.92
N ARG A 147 3.50 0.68 -8.80
CA ARG A 147 3.34 0.88 -10.23
C ARG A 147 2.10 0.16 -10.73
N LEU A 148 1.34 0.82 -11.57
CA LEU A 148 0.21 0.25 -12.30
C LEU A 148 0.57 0.21 -13.79
N VAL A 149 0.42 -0.94 -14.42
CA VAL A 149 0.84 -1.18 -15.81
C VAL A 149 -0.30 -1.78 -16.59
N ASN A 150 -0.59 -1.22 -17.76
CA ASN A 150 -1.45 -1.86 -18.74
C ASN A 150 -0.64 -2.92 -19.50
N ASN A 151 -0.98 -4.19 -19.31
CA ASN A 151 -0.35 -5.35 -19.93
C ASN A 151 -0.56 -5.43 -21.45
N LYS A 152 -1.59 -4.79 -22.01
CA LYS A 152 -1.79 -4.75 -23.47
C LYS A 152 -0.90 -3.72 -24.13
N THR A 153 -0.79 -2.51 -23.55
CA THR A 153 -0.02 -1.41 -24.16
C THR A 153 1.42 -1.33 -23.65
N GLY A 154 1.70 -1.92 -22.49
CA GLY A 154 2.98 -1.76 -21.78
C GLY A 154 3.11 -0.42 -21.07
N GLU A 155 2.08 0.42 -21.09
CA GLU A 155 2.15 1.78 -20.54
C GLU A 155 1.96 1.79 -19.02
N MET A 156 2.66 2.72 -18.39
CA MET A 156 2.53 3.00 -16.96
C MET A 156 1.34 3.92 -16.74
N THR A 157 0.36 3.46 -15.96
CA THR A 157 -0.77 4.29 -15.57
C THR A 157 -0.39 5.08 -14.31
N PRO A 158 -0.49 6.42 -14.33
CA PRO A 158 -0.34 7.22 -13.12
C PRO A 158 -1.35 6.76 -12.07
N PHE A 159 -0.86 6.46 -10.87
CA PHE A 159 -1.69 6.04 -9.75
C PHE A 159 -1.21 6.80 -8.51
N PRO A 160 -2.05 7.66 -7.91
CA PRO A 160 -1.62 8.39 -6.73
C PRO A 160 -1.51 7.40 -5.57
N LEU A 161 -0.45 7.48 -4.76
CA LEU A 161 -0.20 6.52 -3.67
C LEU A 161 -0.88 6.94 -2.38
N THR A 162 -0.83 8.23 -2.10
CA THR A 162 -1.64 8.90 -1.10
C THR A 162 -2.90 9.42 -1.77
N GLU A 163 -4.01 9.54 -1.04
CA GLU A 163 -5.07 10.42 -1.49
C GLU A 163 -4.41 11.73 -1.94
N GLU A 164 -4.82 12.28 -3.07
CA GLU A 164 -4.72 13.73 -3.19
C GLU A 164 -5.63 14.25 -2.09
N THR A 165 -5.08 14.31 -0.88
CA THR A 165 -5.73 14.97 0.21
C THR A 165 -5.73 16.41 -0.26
N ASN A 166 -6.86 16.82 -0.80
CA ASN A 166 -7.22 18.21 -0.99
C ASN A 166 -7.42 18.82 0.41
N ILE A 167 -6.47 18.59 1.32
CA ILE A 167 -6.33 19.23 2.62
C ILE A 167 -6.00 20.67 2.28
N LYS A 168 -7.07 21.42 2.10
CA LYS A 168 -7.04 22.86 1.93
C LYS A 168 -6.82 23.45 3.31
N LEU A 169 -5.56 23.43 3.74
CA LEU A 169 -5.14 24.36 4.77
C LEU A 169 -5.28 25.76 4.22
N THR A 170 -5.87 26.64 5.02
CA THR A 170 -5.82 28.08 4.79
C THR A 170 -4.36 28.54 4.87
N LYS A 171 -4.05 29.68 4.24
CA LYS A 171 -2.71 30.29 4.34
C LYS A 171 -2.24 30.42 5.79
N ARG A 172 -3.17 30.75 6.69
CA ARG A 172 -2.89 30.91 8.12
C ARG A 172 -2.59 29.60 8.84
N GLU A 173 -3.29 28.53 8.49
CA GLU A 173 -3.02 27.19 9.03
C GLU A 173 -1.65 26.68 8.56
N VAL A 174 -1.26 26.92 7.30
CA VAL A 174 0.08 26.59 6.79
C VAL A 174 1.16 27.37 7.54
N GLU A 175 0.95 28.67 7.77
CA GLU A 175 1.90 29.52 8.50
C GLU A 175 2.09 29.04 9.94
N ILE A 176 1.00 28.75 10.66
CA ILE A 176 1.05 28.21 12.03
C ILE A 176 1.76 26.86 12.03
N LEU A 177 1.44 25.96 11.10
CA LEU A 177 2.08 24.65 10.99
C LEU A 177 3.61 24.76 10.78
N LYS A 178 4.07 25.72 9.97
CA LYS A 178 5.50 26.00 9.78
C LYS A 178 6.20 26.49 11.05
N LEU A 179 5.55 27.35 11.84
CA LEU A 179 6.11 27.83 13.12
C LEU A 179 6.16 26.71 14.17
N VAL A 180 5.14 25.87 14.20
CA VAL A 180 5.10 24.68 15.05
C VAL A 180 6.20 23.68 14.65
N ASN A 181 6.47 23.49 13.36
CA ASN A 181 7.60 22.69 12.86
C ASN A 181 8.96 23.22 13.34
N LYS A 182 9.08 24.54 13.56
CA LYS A 182 10.27 25.19 14.14
C LYS A 182 10.36 25.06 15.66
N GLY A 183 9.43 24.36 16.31
CA GLY A 183 9.40 24.14 17.76
C GLY A 183 8.78 25.28 18.56
N MET A 184 8.10 26.24 17.92
CA MET A 184 7.51 27.38 18.64
C MET A 184 6.26 26.98 19.44
N PHE A 185 6.16 27.52 20.66
CA PHE A 185 5.00 27.35 21.54
C PHE A 185 3.84 28.26 21.12
N SER A 186 2.60 27.92 21.51
CA SER A 186 1.41 28.71 21.13
C SER A 186 1.48 30.18 21.53
N LYS A 187 2.20 30.50 22.62
CA LYS A 187 2.45 31.88 23.07
C LYS A 187 3.43 32.62 22.13
N GLU A 188 4.50 31.96 21.71
CA GLU A 188 5.46 32.57 20.79
C GLU A 188 4.83 32.77 19.40
N ILE A 189 4.00 31.82 18.98
CA ILE A 189 3.21 31.93 17.74
C ILE A 189 2.20 33.07 17.84
N SER A 190 1.51 33.21 18.99
CA SER A 190 0.53 34.28 19.18
C SER A 190 1.17 35.65 19.06
N ASP A 191 2.36 35.81 19.66
CA ASP A 191 3.14 37.05 19.63
C ASP A 191 3.69 37.33 18.23
N SER A 192 4.26 36.31 17.56
CA SER A 192 4.79 36.43 16.20
C SER A 192 3.74 36.78 15.15
N LEU A 193 2.50 36.35 15.37
CA LEU A 193 1.41 36.46 14.41
C LEU A 193 0.37 37.53 14.79
N SER A 194 0.59 38.25 15.90
CA SER A 194 -0.30 39.27 16.47
C SER A 194 -1.76 38.81 16.61
N ILE A 195 -1.96 37.60 17.13
CA ILE A 195 -3.29 37.01 17.41
C ILE A 195 -3.35 36.46 18.83
N SER A 196 -4.54 36.11 19.33
CA SER A 196 -4.64 35.51 20.67
C SER A 196 -4.12 34.07 20.71
N ILE A 197 -3.61 33.62 21.86
CA ILE A 197 -3.26 32.20 22.09
C ILE A 197 -4.46 31.27 21.82
N HIS A 198 -5.67 31.73 22.16
CA HIS A 198 -6.89 30.98 21.87
C HIS A 198 -7.10 30.77 20.37
N THR A 199 -6.88 31.82 19.56
CA THR A 199 -6.94 31.74 18.10
C THR A 199 -5.90 30.78 17.53
N VAL A 200 -4.67 30.78 18.06
CA VAL A 200 -3.62 29.82 17.68
C VAL A 200 -4.07 28.39 17.97
N ASN A 201 -4.63 28.14 19.17
CA ASN A 201 -5.10 26.81 19.55
C ASN A 201 -6.26 26.33 18.67
N ASN A 202 -7.18 27.21 18.28
CA ASN A 202 -8.26 26.88 17.35
C ASN A 202 -7.71 26.49 15.96
N HIS A 203 -6.74 27.24 15.44
CA HIS A 203 -6.08 26.85 14.18
C HIS A 203 -5.36 25.50 14.30
N ARG A 204 -4.68 25.22 15.43
CA ARG A 204 -4.05 23.91 15.66
C ARG A 204 -5.08 22.79 15.64
N GLN A 205 -6.22 22.95 16.30
CA GLN A 205 -7.31 21.96 16.26
C GLN A 205 -7.84 21.76 14.83
N ASN A 206 -8.05 22.84 14.09
CA ASN A 206 -8.51 22.73 12.69
C ASN A 206 -7.50 22.01 11.80
N ILE A 207 -6.19 22.23 12.01
CA ILE A 207 -5.14 21.50 11.31
C ILE A 207 -5.24 20.00 11.61
N LEU A 208 -5.32 19.64 12.89
CA LEU A 208 -5.44 18.23 13.32
C LEU A 208 -6.66 17.55 12.71
N GLN A 209 -7.82 18.23 12.73
CA GLN A 209 -9.05 17.72 12.12
C GLN A 209 -8.92 17.56 10.61
N LYS A 210 -8.40 18.58 9.90
CA LYS A 210 -8.23 18.52 8.45
C LYS A 210 -7.23 17.45 8.03
N MET A 211 -6.18 17.23 8.82
CA MET A 211 -5.16 16.21 8.57
C MET A 211 -5.54 14.83 9.11
N ASN A 212 -6.64 14.72 9.85
CA ASN A 212 -7.07 13.49 10.53
C ASN A 212 -5.94 12.87 11.37
N THR A 213 -5.30 13.69 12.20
CA THR A 213 -4.19 13.30 13.10
C THR A 213 -4.54 13.61 14.55
N ASP A 214 -4.06 12.80 15.48
CA ASP A 214 -4.43 12.94 16.90
C ASP A 214 -3.57 13.97 17.63
N ASN A 215 -2.38 14.28 17.10
CA ASN A 215 -1.48 15.25 17.69
C ASN A 215 -0.63 16.00 16.65
N VAL A 216 0.01 17.04 17.16
CA VAL A 216 0.80 17.98 16.37
C VAL A 216 2.05 17.34 15.75
N VAL A 217 2.64 16.35 16.41
CA VAL A 217 3.82 15.63 15.89
C VAL A 217 3.42 14.80 14.67
N GLU A 218 2.30 14.09 14.75
CA GLU A 218 1.70 13.39 13.62
C GLU A 218 1.36 14.35 12.47
N ALA A 219 0.75 15.49 12.76
CA ALA A 219 0.44 16.51 11.76
C ALA A 219 1.70 17.04 11.05
N ILE A 220 2.80 17.28 11.77
CA ILE A 220 4.08 17.68 11.18
C ILE A 220 4.63 16.58 10.27
N ASN A 221 4.69 15.34 10.76
CA ASN A 221 5.21 14.21 9.98
C ASN A 221 4.38 13.97 8.72
N TYR A 222 3.06 14.11 8.84
CA TYR A 222 2.14 14.01 7.72
C TYR A 222 2.34 15.15 6.72
N ALA A 223 2.50 16.38 7.18
CA ALA A 223 2.76 17.54 6.32
C ALA A 223 4.10 17.47 5.58
N ARG A 224 5.15 16.87 6.18
CA ARG A 224 6.42 16.58 5.48
C ARG A 224 6.23 15.55 4.36
N LYS A 225 5.49 14.47 4.60
CA LYS A 225 5.15 13.47 3.58
C LYS A 225 4.38 14.07 2.40
N LEU A 226 3.60 15.13 2.64
CA LEU A 226 2.87 15.88 1.62
C LEU A 226 3.69 16.99 0.94
N GLY A 227 4.95 17.22 1.34
CA GLY A 227 5.78 18.31 0.80
C GLY A 227 5.32 19.72 1.18
N LEU A 228 4.52 19.87 2.24
CA LEU A 228 4.05 21.17 2.76
C LEU A 228 5.08 21.86 3.68
N LEU A 229 6.01 21.08 4.20
CA LEU A 229 7.09 21.48 5.09
C LEU A 229 8.41 20.91 4.58
N ASP A 230 9.47 21.72 4.74
CA ASP A 230 10.85 21.31 4.52
C ASP A 230 11.40 20.52 5.74
#